data_AF-A0A1P8YN42-F1
#
_entry.id   AF-A0A1P8YN42-F1
#
_cell.length_a   1.000
_cell.length_b   1.000
_cell.length_c   1.000
_cell.angle_alpha   90.00
_cell.angle_beta   90.00
_cell.angle_gamma   90.00
#
_symmetry.space_group_name_H-M   'P 1'
#
loop_
_entity.id
_entity.type
_entity.pdbx_description
1 polymer ?
#
loop_
_entity_poly.entity_id
_entity_poly.type
_entity_poly.pdbx_seq_one_letter_code
_entity_poly.pdbx_strand_id
1 'polypeptide(L)'
;MLPSTIEEHWWRLPALLLWALANSGAEEVLVVAYLISRLRRLGWSENSSLLASSLLRGSYHLYQGLGGGIGNVVMGLVLGRYWQRTNRLWPLIVAHWLIDAVAFVGYTALRGHVSWLP
;
A
#
# COMPACT_ATOMS: atom_id res chain seq x y z
N MET A 1 -9.41 2.93 7.50
CA MET A 1 -10.48 2.50 8.43
C MET A 1 -9.98 1.28 9.19
N LEU A 2 -10.20 1.21 10.50
CA LEU A 2 -9.91 -0.02 11.25
C LEU A 2 -10.96 -1.08 10.88
N PRO A 3 -10.59 -2.36 10.68
CA PRO A 3 -11.54 -3.43 10.36
C PRO A 3 -12.64 -3.66 11.41
N SER A 4 -12.52 -3.03 12.59
CA SER A 4 -13.36 -3.24 13.77
C SER A 4 -14.59 -2.33 13.86
N THR A 5 -14.84 -1.42 12.91
CA THR A 5 -15.94 -0.45 13.00
C THR A 5 -17.19 -0.80 12.18
N ILE A 6 -17.21 -1.94 11.47
CA ILE A 6 -18.39 -2.44 10.75
C ILE A 6 -18.79 -3.78 11.35
N GLU A 7 -20.02 -3.87 11.83
CA GLU A 7 -20.65 -5.11 12.28
C GLU A 7 -20.55 -6.21 11.22
N GLU A 8 -20.61 -7.46 11.64
CA GLU A 8 -20.36 -8.59 10.76
C GLU A 8 -21.53 -8.75 9.76
N HIS A 9 -21.25 -8.45 8.49
CA HIS A 9 -22.21 -8.55 7.39
C HIS A 9 -21.58 -9.24 6.18
N TRP A 10 -22.39 -9.94 5.38
CA TRP A 10 -21.92 -10.67 4.21
C TRP A 10 -21.26 -9.76 3.15
N TRP A 11 -21.70 -8.51 3.04
CA TRP A 11 -21.17 -7.52 2.10
C TRP A 11 -19.89 -6.83 2.60
N ARG A 12 -19.47 -7.06 3.85
CA ARG A 12 -18.30 -6.42 4.45
C ARG A 12 -17.03 -6.72 3.66
N LEU A 13 -16.80 -7.99 3.33
CA LEU A 13 -15.61 -8.40 2.58
C LEU A 13 -15.60 -7.84 1.15
N PRO A 14 -16.68 -7.93 0.34
CA PRO A 14 -16.76 -7.24 -0.94
C PRO A 14 -16.48 -5.73 -0.85
N ALA A 15 -17.05 -5.04 0.14
CA ALA A 15 -16.82 -3.61 0.33
C ALA A 15 -15.35 -3.31 0.67
N LEU A 16 -14.71 -4.11 1.51
CA LEU A 16 -13.29 -3.98 1.83
C LEU A 16 -12.39 -4.21 0.60
N LEU A 17 -12.72 -5.16 -0.27
CA LEU A 17 -11.98 -5.40 -1.50
C LEU A 17 -12.11 -4.25 -2.50
N LEU A 18 -13.31 -3.67 -2.64
CA LEU A 18 -13.51 -2.47 -3.47
C LEU A 18 -12.77 -1.26 -2.89
N TRP A 19 -12.79 -1.10 -1.56
CA TRP A 19 -12.06 -0.04 -0.89
C TRP A 19 -10.54 -0.20 -1.04
N ALA A 20 -10.01 -1.43 -0.91
CA ALA A 20 -8.60 -1.73 -1.20
C ALA A 20 -8.23 -1.37 -2.64
N LEU A 21 -9.12 -1.61 -3.60
CA LEU A 21 -8.85 -1.29 -5.01
C LEU A 21 -8.77 0.22 -5.22
N ALA A 22 -9.68 0.97 -4.61
CA ALA A 22 -9.65 2.43 -4.64
C ALA A 22 -8.39 2.98 -3.93
N ASN A 23 -8.05 2.43 -2.76
CA ASN A 23 -6.90 2.86 -1.97
C ASN A 23 -5.57 2.58 -2.69
N SER A 24 -5.38 1.35 -3.18
CA SER A 24 -4.21 0.99 -3.99
C SER A 24 -4.11 1.88 -5.24
N GLY A 25 -5.22 2.14 -5.93
CA GLY A 25 -5.26 3.10 -7.04
C GLY A 25 -4.76 4.49 -6.64
N ALA A 26 -5.30 5.05 -5.55
CA ALA A 26 -4.91 6.38 -5.08
C ALA A 26 -3.42 6.44 -4.68
N GLU A 27 -2.94 5.46 -3.93
CA GLU A 27 -1.56 5.42 -3.46
C GLU A 27 -0.56 5.24 -4.60
N GLU A 28 -0.81 4.32 -5.53
CA GLU A 28 0.11 4.09 -6.65
C GLU A 28 0.11 5.27 -7.64
N VAL A 29 -1.03 5.91 -7.87
CA VAL A 29 -1.11 7.13 -8.70
C VAL A 29 -0.36 8.29 -8.04
N LEU A 30 -0.66 8.60 -6.78
CA LEU A 30 -0.15 9.81 -6.13
C LEU A 30 1.28 9.65 -5.60
N VAL A 31 1.53 8.58 -4.87
CA VAL A 31 2.79 8.39 -4.12
C VAL A 31 3.89 7.84 -5.02
N VAL A 32 3.55 6.97 -5.99
CA VAL A 32 4.54 6.43 -6.92
C VAL A 32 4.58 7.25 -8.21
N ALA A 33 3.54 7.19 -9.04
CA ALA A 33 3.61 7.78 -10.38
C ALA A 33 3.77 9.31 -10.36
N TYR A 34 2.90 10.01 -9.64
CA TYR A 34 2.91 11.48 -9.59
C TYR A 34 4.14 12.00 -8.87
N LEU A 35 4.37 11.59 -7.60
CA LEU A 35 5.47 12.14 -6.80
C LEU A 35 6.84 11.87 -7.43
N ILE A 36 7.13 10.63 -7.87
CA ILE A 36 8.42 10.34 -8.51
C ILE A 36 8.56 11.19 -9.78
N SER A 37 7.53 11.26 -10.63
CA SER A 37 7.55 12.13 -11.83
C SER A 37 7.78 13.59 -11.49
N ARG A 38 7.16 14.11 -10.42
CA ARG A 38 7.32 15.51 -9.99
C ARG A 38 8.71 15.79 -9.48
N LEU A 39 9.26 14.93 -8.63
CA LEU A 39 10.63 15.08 -8.13
C LEU A 39 11.65 15.02 -9.27
N ARG A 40 11.45 14.13 -10.26
CA ARG A 40 12.28 14.09 -11.47
C ARG A 40 12.20 15.39 -12.28
N ARG A 41 11.02 16.00 -12.41
CA ARG A 41 10.85 17.32 -13.02
C ARG A 41 11.50 18.46 -12.23
N LEU A 42 11.65 18.30 -10.92
CA LEU A 42 12.37 19.23 -10.03
C LEU A 42 13.89 18.97 -9.98
N GLY A 43 14.41 18.10 -10.85
CA GLY A 43 15.85 17.82 -10.96
C GLY A 43 16.38 16.75 -10.01
N TRP A 44 15.53 16.08 -9.23
CA TRP A 44 15.99 14.99 -8.37
C TRP A 44 16.44 13.78 -9.19
N SER A 45 17.43 13.05 -8.70
CA SER A 45 17.91 11.82 -9.33
C SER A 45 16.84 10.72 -9.32
N GLU A 46 16.97 9.73 -10.20
CA GLU A 46 16.06 8.58 -10.24
C GLU A 46 15.95 7.88 -8.88
N ASN A 47 17.11 7.59 -8.27
CA ASN A 47 17.16 6.87 -7.00
C ASN A 47 16.72 7.74 -5.82
N SER A 48 17.03 9.04 -5.81
CA SER A 48 16.59 9.95 -4.74
C SER A 48 15.07 10.12 -4.75
N SER A 49 14.45 10.26 -5.93
CA SER A 49 12.99 10.34 -6.06
C SER A 49 12.31 9.05 -5.60
N LEU A 50 12.88 7.88 -5.93
CA LEU A 50 12.39 6.58 -5.48
C LEU A 50 12.46 6.45 -3.96
N LEU A 51 13.59 6.81 -3.37
CA LEU A 51 13.79 6.73 -1.92
C LEU A 51 12.82 7.66 -1.18
N ALA A 52 12.67 8.90 -1.64
CA ALA A 52 11.73 9.86 -1.04
C ALA A 52 10.28 9.36 -1.09
N SER A 53 9.84 8.85 -2.24
CA SER A 53 8.52 8.22 -2.40
C SER A 53 8.31 7.04 -1.45
N SER A 54 9.31 6.16 -1.33
CA SER A 54 9.25 4.97 -0.48
C SER A 54 9.23 5.32 1.00
N LEU A 55 10.00 6.32 1.43
CA LEU A 55 10.00 6.81 2.81
C LEU A 55 8.70 7.53 3.16
N LEU A 56 8.15 8.33 2.22
CA LEU A 56 6.83 8.93 2.41
C LEU A 56 5.78 7.86 2.64
N ARG A 57 5.77 6.80 1.81
CA ARG A 57 4.90 5.64 1.99
C ARG A 57 5.05 5.04 3.38
N GLY A 58 6.26 4.64 3.75
CA GLY A 58 6.54 4.10 5.08
C GLY A 58 6.04 4.99 6.22
N SER A 59 6.22 6.31 6.11
CA SER A 59 5.85 7.26 7.16
C SER A 59 4.36 7.29 7.48
N TYR A 60 3.48 7.27 6.46
CA TYR A 60 2.04 7.28 6.71
C TYR A 60 1.48 5.89 7.05
N HIS A 61 2.30 4.83 7.01
CA HIS A 61 1.95 3.49 7.48
C HIS A 61 2.52 3.13 8.86
N LEU A 62 3.28 4.02 9.50
CA LEU A 62 3.80 3.77 10.85
C LEU A 62 2.70 3.55 11.91
N TYR A 63 1.46 4.01 11.66
CA TYR A 63 0.32 3.73 12.53
C TYR A 63 -0.03 2.24 12.61
N GLN A 64 0.42 1.43 11.65
CA GLN A 64 0.30 -0.04 11.66
C GLN A 64 1.38 -0.71 12.52
N GLY A 65 2.27 0.08 13.13
CA GLY A 65 3.46 -0.38 13.86
C GLY A 65 4.73 -0.30 13.01
N LEU A 66 5.89 -0.50 13.67
CA LEU A 66 7.20 -0.40 13.02
C LEU A 66 7.35 -1.37 11.85
N GLY A 67 6.84 -2.60 12.00
CA GLY A 67 6.85 -3.60 10.94
C GLY A 67 6.03 -3.18 9.71
N GLY A 68 4.84 -2.61 9.93
CA GLY A 68 4.00 -2.07 8.85
C GLY A 68 4.69 -0.92 8.10
N GLY A 69 5.33 0.00 8.82
CA GLY A 69 6.12 1.08 8.22
C GLY A 69 7.30 0.57 7.38
N ILE A 70 8.12 -0.34 7.93
CA ILE A 70 9.27 -0.92 7.21
C ILE A 70 8.82 -1.70 5.97
N GLY A 71 7.78 -2.55 6.10
CA GLY A 71 7.22 -3.30 4.97
C GLY A 71 6.77 -2.38 3.84
N ASN A 72 6.18 -1.23 4.19
CA ASN A 72 5.74 -0.23 3.23
C ASN A 72 6.87 0.54 2.55
N VAL A 73 7.99 0.79 3.24
CA VAL A 73 9.22 1.29 2.58
C VAL A 73 9.72 0.28 1.55
N VAL A 74 9.83 -0.99 1.91
CA VAL A 74 10.29 -2.05 1.00
C VAL A 74 9.38 -2.19 -0.22
N MET A 75 8.07 -2.20 0.01
CA MET A 75 7.08 -2.23 -1.07
C MET A 75 7.20 -1.02 -1.98
N GLY A 76 7.33 0.19 -1.43
CA GLY A 76 7.56 1.42 -2.20
C GLY A 76 8.81 1.34 -3.08
N LEU A 77 9.91 0.77 -2.57
CA LEU A 77 11.14 0.58 -3.34
C LEU A 77 10.94 -0.38 -4.51
N VAL A 78 10.26 -1.51 -4.28
CA VAL A 78 10.00 -2.53 -5.32
C VAL A 78 9.06 -2.00 -6.40
N LEU A 79 7.90 -1.48 -5.99
CA LEU A 79 6.87 -0.98 -6.90
C LEU A 79 7.34 0.27 -7.64
N GLY A 80 7.97 1.21 -6.93
CA GLY A 80 8.53 2.41 -7.54
C GLY A 80 9.65 2.09 -8.54
N ARG A 81 10.53 1.12 -8.24
CA ARG A 81 11.56 0.68 -9.20
C ARG A 81 10.94 0.02 -10.42
N TYR A 82 9.89 -0.79 -10.26
CA TYR A 82 9.17 -1.37 -11.39
C TYR A 82 8.54 -0.27 -12.27
N TRP A 83 7.91 0.73 -11.66
CA TRP A 83 7.32 1.85 -12.39
C TRP A 83 8.38 2.66 -13.14
N GLN A 84 9.52 2.97 -12.53
CA GLN A 84 10.62 3.66 -13.21
C GLN A 84 11.12 2.94 -14.46
N ARG A 85 11.11 1.60 -14.45
CA ARG A 85 11.57 0.77 -15.57
C ARG A 85 10.54 0.58 -16.67
N THR A 86 9.25 0.57 -16.32
CA THR A 86 8.19 0.12 -17.23
C THR A 86 7.19 1.22 -17.59
N ASN A 87 7.06 2.25 -16.75
CA ASN A 87 5.99 3.25 -16.78
C ASN A 87 4.57 2.63 -16.79
N ARG A 88 4.41 1.39 -16.32
CA ARG A 88 3.12 0.70 -16.24
C ARG A 88 2.57 0.77 -14.84
N LEU A 89 1.42 1.41 -14.67
CA LEU A 89 0.80 1.59 -13.35
C LEU A 89 -0.12 0.44 -12.93
N TRP A 90 -0.83 -0.17 -13.88
CA TRP A 90 -1.79 -1.25 -13.58
C TRP A 90 -1.18 -2.44 -12.78
N PRO A 91 0.07 -2.88 -13.01
CA PRO A 91 0.64 -4.00 -12.24
C PRO A 91 0.85 -3.62 -10.77
N LEU A 92 1.18 -2.35 -10.49
CA LEU A 92 1.36 -1.85 -9.13
C LEU A 92 0.03 -1.86 -8.38
N ILE A 93 -1.02 -1.36 -9.03
CA ILE A 93 -2.37 -1.31 -8.46
C ILE A 93 -2.84 -2.73 -8.12
N VAL A 94 -2.68 -3.68 -9.06
CA VAL A 94 -3.05 -5.09 -8.83
C VAL A 94 -2.22 -5.71 -7.71
N ALA A 95 -0.90 -5.51 -7.70
CA ALA A 95 -0.03 -6.06 -6.67
C ALA A 95 -0.37 -5.52 -5.27
N HIS A 96 -0.54 -4.21 -5.14
CA HIS A 96 -0.94 -3.57 -3.89
C HIS A 96 -2.32 -4.04 -3.44
N TRP A 97 -3.30 -4.03 -4.34
CA TRP A 97 -4.64 -4.53 -4.05
C TRP A 97 -4.64 -5.98 -3.53
N LEU A 98 -3.84 -6.86 -4.13
CA LEU A 98 -3.71 -8.25 -3.68
C LEU A 98 -3.08 -8.35 -2.29
N ILE A 99 -2.08 -7.52 -1.98
CA ILE A 99 -1.47 -7.46 -0.64
C ILE A 99 -2.53 -7.05 0.39
N ASP A 100 -3.31 -6.00 0.12
CA ASP A 100 -4.39 -5.54 1.00
C ASP A 100 -5.48 -6.60 1.16
N ALA A 101 -5.89 -7.24 0.05
CA ALA A 101 -6.89 -8.30 0.05
C ALA A 101 -6.46 -9.48 0.91
N VAL A 102 -5.20 -9.93 0.77
CA VAL A 102 -4.64 -11.00 1.60
C VAL A 102 -4.55 -10.58 3.07
N ALA A 103 -4.16 -9.34 3.35
CA ALA A 103 -4.12 -8.83 4.71
C ALA A 103 -5.51 -8.81 5.36
N PHE A 104 -6.55 -8.39 4.63
CA PHE A 104 -7.93 -8.39 5.12
C PHE A 104 -8.47 -9.80 5.35
N VAL A 105 -8.28 -10.71 4.38
CA VAL A 105 -8.74 -12.11 4.51
C VAL A 105 -7.97 -12.82 5.62
N GLY A 106 -6.65 -12.67 5.67
CA GLY A 106 -5.78 -13.25 6.69
C GLY A 106 -6.13 -12.74 8.08
N TYR A 107 -6.39 -11.43 8.23
CA TYR A 107 -6.86 -10.87 9.49
C TYR A 107 -8.21 -11.47 9.91
N THR A 108 -9.19 -11.56 9.00
CA THR A 108 -10.49 -12.17 9.32
C THR A 108 -10.39 -13.65 9.70
N ALA A 109 -9.45 -14.40 9.12
CA ALA A 109 -9.28 -15.82 9.40
C ALA A 109 -8.52 -16.08 10.72
N LEU A 110 -7.55 -15.24 11.07
CA LEU A 110 -6.63 -15.46 12.20
C LEU A 110 -7.03 -14.71 13.47
N ARG A 111 -7.84 -13.65 13.37
CA ARG A 111 -8.32 -12.92 14.53
C ARG A 111 -9.07 -13.85 15.49
N GLY A 112 -8.74 -13.79 16.77
CA GLY A 112 -9.31 -14.67 17.81
C GLY A 112 -8.70 -16.09 17.87
N HIS A 113 -7.84 -16.46 16.92
CA HIS A 113 -7.16 -17.77 16.91
C HIS A 113 -5.68 -17.70 17.30
N VAL A 114 -5.08 -16.50 17.28
CA VAL A 114 -3.68 -16.29 17.69
C VAL A 114 -3.57 -15.11 18.66
N SER A 115 -2.73 -15.28 19.69
CA SER A 115 -2.66 -14.37 20.85
C SER A 115 -2.02 -13.01 20.58
N TRP A 116 -1.36 -12.86 19.44
CA TRP A 116 -0.63 -11.64 19.06
C TRP A 116 -1.42 -10.75 18.08
N LEU A 117 -2.62 -11.17 17.65
CA LEU A 117 -3.53 -10.38 16.82
C LEU A 117 -4.70 -9.86 17.69
N PRO A 118 -4.91 -8.53 17.77
CA PRO A 118 -6.00 -7.92 18.55
C PRO A 118 -7.38 -8.01 17.86
#